data_AF-A0A2Y9RUM1-F1
#
_entry.id   AF-A0A2Y9RUM1-F1
#
_cell.length_a   1.000
_cell.length_b   1.000
_cell.length_c   1.000
_cell.angle_alpha   90.00
_cell.angle_beta   90.00
_cell.angle_gamma   90.00
#
_symmetry.space_group_name_H-M   'P 1'
#
loop_
_entity.id
_entity.type
_entity.pdbx_description
1 polymer ?
#
loop_
_entity_poly.entity_id
_entity_poly.type
_entity_poly.pdbx_seq_one_letter_code
_entity_poly.pdbx_strand_id
1 'polypeptide(L)'
;MIQKYNHDGETGRLEAFGQGESILKEPGYLEELEDRLHFYVEECDYLQGFQILCDLHDGFSGVGAKTAELLKDEYSGRGIIAWGLLPGPYSLGEPQKNIYRLLNTAFGLVHLTAHSSLVCPLSLGGSLGLRPEPPVAFPHLHYDASLPCHCSAILATALDTVTVPYRLRSSPLSMVHLADMLSFSGKKVVTAGATIPFPSGQSLPDTLMQLGGATPWIPLSACGDPSGARCFAQSVVLRGLDRARHTSQLTPGTPLPSPLHACATGEEVLAQYLQQQQPTALSSSHLLLTPCKVVPPYPRLLSSCSQLGLLTDAPPTRAAAASIPVFGALCSSSSLHQALGGLARELARLDLRRWASFMTPSCQAASLVPLLTSAGVLLPSCWEMTLNVWGWAPCSWHMVRITRSASL
;
A
#
# COMPACT_ATOMS: atom_id res chain seq x y z
N MET A 1 -6.10 -25.73 -4.77
CA MET A 1 -5.15 -25.93 -3.65
C MET A 1 -3.95 -26.65 -4.24
N ILE A 2 -2.73 -26.09 -4.15
CA ILE A 2 -1.56 -26.68 -4.82
C ILE A 2 -1.10 -27.92 -4.05
N GLN A 3 -1.58 -29.11 -4.43
CA GLN A 3 -1.36 -30.35 -3.67
C GLN A 3 0.11 -30.80 -3.68
N LYS A 4 0.89 -30.38 -4.68
CA LYS A 4 2.29 -30.79 -4.91
C LYS A 4 3.26 -30.33 -3.81
N TYR A 5 2.89 -29.30 -3.04
CA TYR A 5 3.73 -28.69 -2.00
C TYR A 5 3.07 -28.72 -0.60
N ASN A 6 2.14 -29.66 -0.36
CA ASN A 6 1.45 -29.76 0.93
C ASN A 6 2.38 -30.21 2.09
N HIS A 7 2.07 -29.70 3.28
CA HIS A 7 2.92 -29.55 4.46
C HIS A 7 3.31 -30.81 5.28
N ASP A 8 3.28 -32.02 4.72
CA ASP A 8 3.56 -33.24 5.51
C ASP A 8 5.01 -33.75 5.44
N GLY A 9 5.95 -32.99 4.86
CA GLY A 9 7.36 -33.37 4.84
C GLY A 9 8.33 -32.22 4.59
N GLU A 10 9.55 -32.34 5.12
CA GLU A 10 10.67 -31.40 4.91
C GLU A 10 11.14 -31.33 3.43
N THR A 11 10.62 -32.20 2.56
CA THR A 11 10.90 -32.23 1.12
C THR A 11 9.65 -31.82 0.33
N GLY A 12 9.45 -30.54 0.06
CA GLY A 12 8.33 -30.07 -0.77
C GLY A 12 7.74 -28.71 -0.43
N ARG A 13 8.53 -27.75 0.09
CA ARG A 13 8.04 -26.38 0.30
C ARG A 13 8.26 -25.54 -0.96
N LEU A 14 7.30 -24.68 -1.30
CA LEU A 14 7.39 -23.74 -2.41
C LEU A 14 8.30 -22.57 -2.02
N GLU A 15 9.62 -22.76 -2.08
CA GLU A 15 10.59 -21.84 -1.48
C GLU A 15 11.22 -20.88 -2.49
N ALA A 16 11.29 -21.24 -3.77
CA ALA A 16 11.99 -20.46 -4.79
C ALA A 16 11.04 -19.88 -5.83
N PHE A 17 11.31 -18.64 -6.25
CA PHE A 17 10.55 -17.92 -7.27
C PHE A 17 10.27 -18.75 -8.53
N GLY A 18 11.30 -19.37 -9.11
CA GLY A 18 11.14 -20.16 -10.34
C GLY A 18 10.29 -21.42 -10.19
N GLN A 19 10.20 -21.99 -8.97
CA GLN A 19 9.25 -23.07 -8.69
C GLN A 19 7.82 -22.56 -8.80
N GLY A 20 7.54 -21.36 -8.27
CA GLY A 20 6.25 -20.69 -8.37
C GLY A 20 5.82 -20.41 -9.80
N GLU A 21 6.73 -19.85 -10.61
CA GLU A 21 6.45 -19.64 -12.04
C GLU A 21 6.14 -20.95 -12.77
N SER A 22 6.80 -22.05 -12.39
CA SER A 22 6.62 -23.34 -13.04
C SER A 22 5.25 -23.94 -12.77
N ILE A 23 4.65 -23.67 -11.60
CA ILE A 23 3.30 -24.17 -11.25
C ILE A 23 2.26 -23.62 -12.22
N LEU A 24 2.29 -22.32 -12.52
CA LEU A 24 1.36 -21.70 -13.46
C LEU A 24 1.61 -22.06 -14.92
N LYS A 25 2.76 -22.68 -15.24
CA LYS A 25 3.03 -23.24 -16.57
C LYS A 25 2.51 -24.68 -16.71
N GLU A 26 2.10 -25.32 -15.61
CA GLU A 26 1.46 -26.64 -15.67
C GLU A 26 0.05 -26.47 -16.27
N PRO A 27 -0.27 -27.13 -17.40
CA PRO A 27 -1.52 -26.88 -18.14
C PRO A 27 -2.77 -27.00 -17.27
N GLY A 28 -2.83 -28.01 -16.39
CA GLY A 28 -4.00 -28.21 -15.53
C GLY A 28 -4.24 -27.10 -14.51
N TYR A 29 -3.18 -26.47 -13.97
CA TYR A 29 -3.35 -25.33 -13.06
C TYR A 29 -3.72 -24.06 -13.81
N LEU A 30 -3.16 -23.85 -15.00
CA LEU A 30 -3.46 -22.70 -15.84
C LEU A 30 -4.93 -22.74 -16.28
N GLU A 31 -5.38 -23.87 -16.84
CA GLU A 31 -6.76 -24.09 -17.26
C GLU A 31 -7.74 -23.89 -16.08
N GLU A 32 -7.47 -24.46 -14.89
CA GLU A 32 -8.33 -24.25 -13.71
C GLU A 32 -8.40 -22.77 -13.28
N LEU A 33 -7.30 -22.03 -13.41
CA LEU A 33 -7.26 -20.61 -13.07
C LEU A 33 -8.04 -19.78 -14.10
N GLU A 34 -7.80 -20.00 -15.39
CA GLU A 34 -8.49 -19.31 -16.49
C GLU A 34 -10.00 -19.55 -16.43
N ASP A 35 -10.43 -20.80 -16.24
CA ASP A 35 -11.85 -21.15 -16.10
C ASP A 35 -12.51 -20.40 -14.94
N ARG A 36 -11.84 -20.30 -13.79
CA ARG A 36 -12.34 -19.53 -12.65
C ARG A 36 -12.35 -18.03 -12.90
N LEU A 37 -11.31 -17.49 -13.55
CA LEU A 37 -11.25 -16.09 -13.91
C LEU A 37 -12.39 -15.72 -14.86
N HIS A 38 -12.59 -16.49 -15.93
CA HIS A 38 -13.71 -16.32 -16.85
C HIS A 38 -15.05 -16.34 -16.13
N PHE A 39 -15.27 -17.33 -15.27
CA PHE A 39 -16.50 -17.40 -14.47
C PHE A 39 -16.77 -16.12 -13.67
N TYR A 40 -15.78 -15.61 -12.92
CA TYR A 40 -15.99 -14.39 -12.12
C TYR A 40 -16.09 -13.11 -12.97
N VAL A 41 -15.41 -13.06 -14.11
CA VAL A 41 -15.46 -11.91 -15.02
C VAL A 41 -16.80 -11.84 -15.73
N GLU A 42 -17.39 -12.97 -16.14
CA GLU A 42 -18.71 -13.04 -16.76
C GLU A 42 -19.83 -12.59 -15.82
N GLU A 43 -19.68 -12.83 -14.51
CA GLU A 43 -20.62 -12.36 -13.48
C GLU A 43 -20.51 -10.85 -13.18
N CYS A 44 -19.50 -10.15 -13.74
CA CYS A 44 -19.32 -8.72 -13.51
C CYS A 44 -20.03 -7.89 -14.58
N ASP A 45 -20.98 -7.03 -14.18
CA ASP A 45 -21.56 -6.00 -15.07
C ASP A 45 -20.48 -5.05 -15.61
N TYR A 46 -19.51 -4.71 -14.76
CA TYR A 46 -18.37 -3.86 -15.11
C TYR A 46 -17.11 -4.29 -14.35
N LEU A 47 -16.22 -5.01 -15.04
CA LEU A 47 -14.91 -5.38 -14.50
C LEU A 47 -14.00 -4.15 -14.40
N GLN A 48 -13.71 -3.71 -13.16
CA GLN A 48 -12.81 -2.59 -12.90
C GLN A 48 -11.34 -2.99 -12.92
N GLY A 49 -11.01 -4.20 -12.47
CA GLY A 49 -9.64 -4.60 -12.23
C GLY A 49 -9.50 -5.78 -11.27
N PHE A 50 -8.24 -6.09 -10.95
CA PHE A 50 -7.85 -7.21 -10.12
C PHE A 50 -6.94 -6.76 -8.98
N GLN A 51 -7.14 -7.34 -7.80
CA GLN A 51 -6.21 -7.22 -6.69
C GLN A 51 -5.48 -8.54 -6.53
N ILE A 52 -4.15 -8.50 -6.55
CA ILE A 52 -3.30 -9.68 -6.32
C ILE A 52 -2.71 -9.54 -4.93
N LEU A 53 -3.06 -10.43 -4.00
CA LEU A 53 -2.37 -10.54 -2.72
C LEU A 53 -1.41 -11.72 -2.82
N CYS A 54 -0.12 -11.45 -2.75
CA CYS A 54 0.90 -12.49 -2.94
C CYS A 54 2.02 -12.35 -1.91
N ASP A 55 2.46 -13.48 -1.36
CA ASP A 55 3.65 -13.52 -0.52
C ASP A 55 4.90 -13.23 -1.35
N LEU A 56 5.72 -12.30 -0.89
CA LEU A 56 7.00 -11.94 -1.52
C LEU A 56 8.19 -12.68 -0.92
N HIS A 57 7.98 -13.45 0.15
CA HIS A 57 9.06 -14.03 0.95
C HIS A 57 9.44 -15.46 0.54
N ASP A 58 8.60 -16.13 -0.23
CA ASP A 58 8.78 -17.52 -0.67
C ASP A 58 8.43 -17.68 -2.16
N GLY A 59 8.32 -18.91 -2.66
CA GLY A 59 8.05 -19.19 -4.06
C GLY A 59 6.66 -18.78 -4.54
N PHE A 60 5.72 -18.43 -3.65
CA PHE A 60 4.43 -17.85 -4.07
C PHE A 60 4.60 -16.49 -4.76
N SER A 61 5.73 -15.82 -4.55
CA SER A 61 6.12 -14.62 -5.30
C SER A 61 6.17 -14.86 -6.81
N GLY A 62 6.64 -16.04 -7.23
CA GLY A 62 6.66 -16.46 -8.64
C GLY A 62 5.29 -16.80 -9.19
N VAL A 63 4.42 -17.39 -8.35
CA VAL A 63 3.02 -17.63 -8.72
C VAL A 63 2.31 -16.30 -8.95
N GLY A 64 2.41 -15.36 -7.98
CA GLY A 64 1.80 -14.04 -8.09
C GLY A 64 2.31 -13.24 -9.30
N ALA A 65 3.62 -13.30 -9.57
CA ALA A 65 4.22 -12.68 -10.74
C ALA A 65 3.62 -13.24 -12.06
N LYS A 66 3.50 -14.57 -12.18
CA LYS A 66 2.97 -15.20 -13.38
C LYS A 66 1.46 -15.00 -13.52
N THR A 67 0.71 -14.94 -12.43
CA THR A 67 -0.70 -14.54 -12.43
C THR A 67 -0.87 -13.11 -12.91
N ALA A 68 -0.01 -12.17 -12.46
CA ALA A 68 -0.06 -10.79 -12.93
C ALA A 68 0.22 -10.68 -14.44
N GLU A 69 1.15 -11.48 -14.95
CA GLU A 69 1.43 -11.57 -16.39
C GLU A 69 0.21 -12.06 -17.17
N LEU A 70 -0.40 -13.18 -16.75
CA LEU A 70 -1.63 -13.72 -17.35
C LEU A 70 -2.74 -12.65 -17.39
N LEU A 71 -3.02 -12.03 -16.25
CA LEU A 71 -4.08 -11.02 -16.14
C LEU A 71 -3.83 -9.79 -17.04
N LYS A 72 -2.56 -9.39 -17.19
CA LYS A 72 -2.19 -8.27 -18.07
C LYS A 72 -2.41 -8.61 -19.54
N ASP A 73 -2.11 -9.84 -19.93
CA ASP A 73 -2.21 -10.30 -21.32
C ASP A 73 -3.67 -10.50 -21.72
N GLU A 74 -4.50 -11.12 -20.87
CA GLU A 74 -5.92 -11.38 -21.15
C GLU A 74 -6.81 -10.15 -20.92
N TYR A 75 -6.59 -9.42 -19.83
CA TYR A 75 -7.44 -8.32 -19.39
C TYR A 75 -6.73 -6.96 -19.51
N SER A 76 -6.09 -6.76 -20.66
CA SER A 76 -5.39 -5.50 -20.94
C SER A 76 -6.29 -4.27 -20.75
N GLY A 77 -5.72 -3.22 -20.14
CA GLY A 77 -6.45 -1.99 -19.81
C GLY A 77 -7.25 -2.02 -18.51
N ARG A 78 -7.38 -3.16 -17.82
CA ARG A 78 -7.94 -3.24 -16.47
C ARG A 78 -6.89 -2.89 -15.42
N GLY A 79 -7.32 -2.34 -14.28
CA GLY A 79 -6.41 -1.95 -13.21
C GLY A 79 -5.93 -3.17 -12.44
N ILE A 80 -4.62 -3.43 -12.39
CA ILE A 80 -4.03 -4.52 -11.61
C ILE A 80 -3.25 -3.90 -10.44
N ILE A 81 -3.71 -4.14 -9.21
CA ILE A 81 -3.04 -3.68 -8.00
C ILE A 81 -2.47 -4.90 -7.27
N ALA A 82 -1.16 -5.00 -7.17
CA ALA A 82 -0.48 -6.07 -6.45
C ALA A 82 -0.06 -5.64 -5.04
N TRP A 83 -0.50 -6.38 -4.04
CA TRP A 83 -0.16 -6.24 -2.63
C TRP A 83 0.85 -7.33 -2.27
N GLY A 84 2.12 -6.95 -2.18
CA GLY A 84 3.20 -7.87 -1.90
C GLY A 84 3.41 -8.07 -0.40
N LEU A 85 3.02 -9.22 0.14
CA LEU A 85 3.03 -9.49 1.57
C LEU A 85 4.39 -10.00 2.05
N LEU A 86 4.91 -9.37 3.09
CA LEU A 86 6.15 -9.74 3.76
C LEU A 86 5.84 -9.93 5.26
N PRO A 87 5.93 -11.16 5.78
CA PRO A 87 5.62 -11.45 7.18
C PRO A 87 6.57 -10.70 8.13
N GLY A 88 6.26 -10.76 9.42
CA GLY A 88 7.04 -10.14 10.50
C GLY A 88 8.49 -10.61 10.58
N PRO A 89 9.26 -10.18 11.60
CA PRO A 89 10.71 -10.30 11.62
C PRO A 89 11.14 -11.76 11.46
N TYR A 90 12.05 -11.97 10.50
CA TYR A 90 12.64 -13.27 10.19
C TYR A 90 13.86 -13.57 11.07
N SER A 91 14.11 -14.85 11.30
CA SER A 91 15.18 -15.32 12.19
C SER A 91 16.57 -15.09 11.59
N LEU A 92 17.48 -14.52 12.39
CA LEU A 92 18.92 -14.45 12.05
C LEU A 92 19.60 -15.83 12.03
N GLY A 93 18.99 -16.85 12.65
CA GLY A 93 19.53 -18.21 12.73
C GLY A 93 19.47 -19.01 11.42
N GLU A 94 18.78 -18.53 10.39
CA GLU A 94 18.54 -19.24 9.13
C GLU A 94 19.07 -18.43 7.93
N PRO A 95 20.40 -18.29 7.76
CA PRO A 95 21.00 -17.40 6.77
C PRO A 95 20.63 -17.77 5.33
N GLN A 96 20.49 -19.06 5.02
CA GLN A 96 20.05 -19.51 3.70
C GLN A 96 18.63 -19.03 3.42
N LYS A 97 17.66 -19.30 4.31
CA LYS A 97 16.26 -18.86 4.14
C LYS A 97 16.13 -17.34 3.98
N ASN A 98 16.97 -16.57 4.65
CA ASN A 98 17.02 -15.12 4.47
C ASN A 98 17.46 -14.70 3.06
N ILE A 99 18.37 -15.45 2.44
CA ILE A 99 18.75 -15.24 1.04
C ILE A 99 17.60 -15.64 0.10
N TYR A 100 16.91 -16.75 0.36
CA TYR A 100 15.71 -17.16 -0.41
C TYR A 100 14.68 -16.02 -0.39
N ARG A 101 14.37 -15.53 0.81
CA ARG A 101 13.46 -14.40 1.00
C ARG A 101 13.89 -13.16 0.22
N LEU A 102 15.16 -12.78 0.30
CA LEU A 102 15.69 -11.62 -0.41
C LEU A 102 15.49 -11.76 -1.93
N LEU A 103 15.83 -12.93 -2.48
CA LEU A 103 15.68 -13.22 -3.91
C LEU A 103 14.21 -13.19 -4.33
N ASN A 104 13.32 -13.88 -3.59
CA ASN A 104 11.89 -13.89 -3.85
C ASN A 104 11.29 -12.48 -3.80
N THR A 105 11.70 -11.67 -2.81
CA THR A 105 11.23 -10.28 -2.67
C THR A 105 11.64 -9.46 -3.88
N ALA A 106 12.89 -9.61 -4.31
CA ALA A 106 13.45 -8.89 -5.44
C ALA A 106 12.80 -9.27 -6.77
N PHE A 107 12.73 -10.57 -7.09
CA PHE A 107 12.08 -11.06 -8.30
C PHE A 107 10.59 -10.72 -8.29
N GLY A 108 9.89 -10.98 -7.19
CA GLY A 108 8.48 -10.64 -7.02
C GLY A 108 8.21 -9.17 -7.30
N LEU A 109 8.94 -8.24 -6.67
CA LEU A 109 8.77 -6.81 -6.92
C LEU A 109 9.03 -6.42 -8.37
N VAL A 110 10.10 -6.91 -8.99
CA VAL A 110 10.43 -6.59 -10.38
C VAL A 110 9.35 -7.08 -11.34
N HIS A 111 8.96 -8.35 -11.24
CA HIS A 111 7.98 -8.94 -12.15
C HIS A 111 6.58 -8.37 -11.92
N LEU A 112 6.13 -8.22 -10.66
CA LEU A 112 4.84 -7.59 -10.37
C LEU A 112 4.80 -6.15 -10.90
N THR A 113 5.90 -5.40 -10.82
CA THR A 113 5.96 -4.03 -11.36
C THR A 113 5.84 -4.01 -12.89
N ALA A 114 6.41 -5.00 -13.58
CA ALA A 114 6.32 -5.12 -15.02
C ALA A 114 4.88 -5.45 -15.50
N HIS A 115 4.16 -6.25 -14.71
CA HIS A 115 2.85 -6.79 -15.11
C HIS A 115 1.64 -6.12 -14.43
N SER A 116 1.83 -5.33 -13.38
CA SER A 116 0.75 -4.63 -12.68
C SER A 116 0.63 -3.16 -13.09
N SER A 117 -0.50 -2.53 -12.76
CA SER A 117 -0.68 -1.07 -12.82
C SER A 117 -0.05 -0.40 -11.60
N LEU A 118 -0.12 -1.05 -10.44
CA LEU A 118 0.43 -0.56 -9.18
C LEU A 118 0.93 -1.73 -8.32
N VAL A 119 2.02 -1.55 -7.59
CA VAL A 119 2.57 -2.54 -6.64
C VAL A 119 2.81 -1.87 -5.30
N CYS A 120 2.41 -2.51 -4.21
CA CYS A 120 2.69 -2.03 -2.86
C CYS A 120 3.21 -3.19 -2.00
N PRO A 121 4.50 -3.18 -1.60
CA PRO A 121 4.98 -4.09 -0.58
C PRO A 121 4.34 -3.73 0.77
N LEU A 122 3.83 -4.73 1.47
CA LEU A 122 3.19 -4.63 2.77
C LEU A 122 3.98 -5.44 3.79
N SER A 123 4.49 -4.76 4.81
CA SER A 123 5.24 -5.37 5.90
C SER A 123 5.16 -4.53 7.16
N LEU A 124 5.20 -5.21 8.31
CA LEU A 124 5.48 -4.58 9.58
C LEU A 124 6.98 -4.63 9.95
N GLY A 125 7.82 -5.28 9.14
CA GLY A 125 9.27 -5.26 9.30
C GLY A 125 9.86 -3.89 8.96
N GLY A 126 11.01 -3.55 9.57
CA GLY A 126 11.67 -2.27 9.31
C GLY A 126 12.38 -2.18 7.95
N SER A 127 12.78 -3.32 7.37
CA SER A 127 13.60 -3.37 6.15
C SER A 127 13.27 -4.56 5.25
N LEU A 128 13.42 -4.36 3.93
CA LEU A 128 13.33 -5.41 2.90
C LEU A 128 14.61 -6.28 2.82
N GLY A 129 15.74 -5.76 3.32
CA GLY A 129 17.07 -6.37 3.17
C GLY A 129 17.28 -7.62 4.03
N LEU A 130 18.49 -8.19 4.03
CA LEU A 130 18.92 -9.37 4.76
C LEU A 130 18.97 -9.15 6.27
N ARG A 131 19.19 -7.90 6.70
CA ARG A 131 19.27 -7.56 8.13
C ARG A 131 17.87 -7.20 8.63
N PRO A 132 17.31 -7.96 9.59
CA PRO A 132 16.05 -7.60 10.20
C PRO A 132 16.23 -6.33 11.02
N GLU A 133 15.38 -5.35 10.75
CA GLU A 133 15.22 -4.18 11.59
C GLU A 133 14.00 -4.36 12.51
N PRO A 134 13.94 -3.63 13.64
CA PRO A 134 12.82 -3.71 14.55
C PRO A 134 11.48 -3.52 13.83
N PRO A 135 10.44 -4.29 14.17
CA PRO A 135 9.11 -4.09 13.63
C PRO A 135 8.56 -2.69 13.95
N VAL A 136 7.66 -2.20 13.12
CA VAL A 136 7.04 -0.89 13.31
C VAL A 136 6.21 -0.86 14.58
N ALA A 137 6.37 0.19 15.38
CA ALA A 137 5.63 0.34 16.63
C ALA A 137 4.41 1.24 16.42
N PHE A 138 3.27 0.87 17.01
CA PHE A 138 2.07 1.69 17.05
C PHE A 138 1.85 2.20 18.48
N PRO A 139 1.52 3.49 18.68
CA PRO A 139 1.30 4.05 20.01
C PRO A 139 0.20 3.35 20.83
N HIS A 140 -0.80 2.77 20.15
CA HIS A 140 -2.03 2.26 20.76
C HIS A 140 -2.33 0.80 20.38
N LEU A 141 -1.36 0.09 19.77
CA LEU A 141 -1.48 -1.34 19.50
C LEU A 141 -0.39 -2.12 20.22
N HIS A 142 -0.80 -3.16 20.93
CA HIS A 142 0.08 -4.19 21.48
C HIS A 142 -0.05 -5.42 20.61
N TYR A 143 0.93 -5.63 19.74
CA TYR A 143 0.96 -6.78 18.86
C TYR A 143 2.31 -7.50 18.98
N ASP A 144 2.30 -8.82 18.77
CA ASP A 144 3.50 -9.62 18.67
C ASP A 144 3.81 -9.81 17.18
N ALA A 145 4.92 -9.23 16.72
CA ALA A 145 5.33 -9.31 15.33
C ALA A 145 5.71 -10.73 14.88
N SER A 146 6.00 -11.64 15.83
CA SER A 146 6.29 -13.05 15.53
C SER A 146 5.04 -13.85 15.17
N LEU A 147 3.84 -13.33 15.50
CA LEU A 147 2.56 -13.97 15.20
C LEU A 147 2.00 -13.47 13.87
N PRO A 148 1.89 -14.32 12.82
CA PRO A 148 1.37 -13.91 11.52
C PRO A 148 -0.04 -13.31 11.61
N CYS A 149 -0.90 -13.86 12.46
CA CYS A 149 -2.27 -13.37 12.63
C CYS A 149 -2.34 -11.93 13.15
N HIS A 150 -1.39 -11.50 14.00
CA HIS A 150 -1.31 -10.12 14.48
C HIS A 150 -0.91 -9.19 13.34
N CYS A 151 0.16 -9.53 12.62
CA CYS A 151 0.65 -8.76 11.48
C CYS A 151 -0.40 -8.64 10.37
N SER A 152 -1.01 -9.75 9.98
CA SER A 152 -2.06 -9.81 8.96
C SER A 152 -3.28 -8.98 9.36
N ALA A 153 -3.68 -8.96 10.63
CA ALA A 153 -4.81 -8.14 11.08
C ALA A 153 -4.56 -6.63 10.90
N ILE A 154 -3.34 -6.17 11.22
CA ILE A 154 -2.93 -4.77 11.04
C ILE A 154 -2.88 -4.41 9.55
N LEU A 155 -2.20 -5.24 8.73
CA LEU A 155 -2.11 -5.02 7.29
C LEU A 155 -3.49 -5.07 6.61
N ALA A 156 -4.37 -5.98 7.03
CA ALA A 156 -5.75 -6.06 6.55
C ALA A 156 -6.58 -4.82 6.95
N THR A 157 -6.36 -4.26 8.14
CA THR A 157 -7.00 -3.00 8.58
C THR A 157 -6.60 -1.84 7.68
N ALA A 158 -5.30 -1.76 7.36
CA ALA A 158 -4.78 -0.75 6.44
C ALA A 158 -5.34 -0.95 5.03
N LEU A 159 -5.29 -2.19 4.50
CA LEU A 159 -5.85 -2.57 3.19
C LEU A 159 -7.33 -2.23 3.09
N ASP A 160 -8.17 -2.65 4.05
CA ASP A 160 -9.60 -2.30 4.04
C ASP A 160 -9.80 -0.78 3.99
N THR A 161 -8.90 0.01 4.57
CA THR A 161 -9.00 1.48 4.53
C THR A 161 -8.51 2.07 3.21
N VAL A 162 -7.32 1.72 2.73
CA VAL A 162 -6.72 2.34 1.53
C VAL A 162 -7.37 1.89 0.22
N THR A 163 -8.08 0.76 0.23
CA THR A 163 -8.83 0.25 -0.94
C THR A 163 -10.24 0.84 -1.06
N VAL A 164 -10.68 1.62 -0.08
CA VAL A 164 -11.98 2.30 -0.10
C VAL A 164 -12.25 3.09 -1.40
N PRO A 165 -11.33 3.91 -1.94
CA PRO A 165 -11.66 4.86 -3.01
C PRO A 165 -12.28 4.20 -4.24
N TYR A 166 -11.85 2.98 -4.56
CA TYR A 166 -12.38 2.19 -5.67
C TYR A 166 -13.53 1.25 -5.28
N ARG A 167 -13.97 1.24 -4.02
CA ARG A 167 -15.14 0.50 -3.54
C ARG A 167 -16.32 1.41 -3.19
N LEU A 168 -16.11 2.73 -3.16
CA LEU A 168 -17.15 3.71 -2.84
C LEU A 168 -18.10 3.93 -4.03
N ARG A 169 -19.41 3.94 -3.75
CA ARG A 169 -20.43 4.29 -4.74
C ARG A 169 -20.59 5.79 -4.96
N SER A 170 -20.39 6.60 -3.91
CA SER A 170 -20.67 8.03 -3.92
C SER A 170 -19.58 8.87 -4.59
N SER A 171 -18.35 8.38 -4.61
CA SER A 171 -17.18 9.03 -5.23
C SER A 171 -16.18 7.95 -5.67
N PRO A 172 -16.51 7.17 -6.71
CA PRO A 172 -15.66 6.07 -7.16
C PRO A 172 -14.40 6.63 -7.85
N LEU A 173 -13.24 6.33 -7.30
CA LEU A 173 -11.97 6.45 -8.03
C LEU A 173 -11.66 5.08 -8.65
N SER A 174 -11.57 4.97 -9.98
CA SER A 174 -11.33 3.67 -10.61
C SER A 174 -9.95 3.10 -10.22
N MET A 175 -9.74 1.78 -10.34
CA MET A 175 -8.45 1.17 -9.96
C MET A 175 -7.34 1.65 -10.91
N VAL A 176 -7.68 1.82 -12.19
CA VAL A 176 -6.78 2.39 -13.20
C VAL A 176 -6.43 3.83 -12.86
N HIS A 177 -7.42 4.68 -12.57
CA HIS A 177 -7.16 6.09 -12.24
C HIS A 177 -6.36 6.24 -10.93
N LEU A 178 -6.65 5.42 -9.90
CA LEU A 178 -5.85 5.40 -8.68
C LEU A 178 -4.40 5.00 -9.00
N ALA A 179 -4.20 3.97 -9.81
CA ALA A 179 -2.86 3.53 -10.22
C ALA A 179 -2.12 4.59 -11.03
N ASP A 180 -2.78 5.25 -11.99
CA ASP A 180 -2.18 6.29 -12.82
C ASP A 180 -1.80 7.53 -11.99
N MET A 181 -2.68 7.95 -11.08
CA MET A 181 -2.46 9.06 -10.15
C MET A 181 -1.22 8.81 -9.28
N LEU A 182 -1.08 7.59 -8.76
CA LEU A 182 0.04 7.22 -7.90
C LEU A 182 1.31 6.83 -8.69
N SER A 183 1.21 6.54 -9.98
CA SER A 183 2.33 6.12 -10.83
C SER A 183 3.20 7.28 -11.31
N PHE A 184 3.64 8.12 -10.37
CA PHE A 184 4.43 9.31 -10.65
C PHE A 184 5.71 8.98 -11.44
N SER A 185 5.96 9.70 -12.54
CA SER A 185 7.07 9.45 -13.47
C SER A 185 7.14 8.00 -13.98
N GLY A 186 5.98 7.33 -14.10
CA GLY A 186 5.88 5.93 -14.54
C GLY A 186 6.34 4.90 -13.49
N LYS A 187 6.60 5.32 -12.24
CA LYS A 187 6.96 4.41 -11.15
C LYS A 187 5.72 3.86 -10.49
N LYS A 188 5.53 2.55 -10.64
CA LYS A 188 4.31 1.87 -10.18
C LYS A 188 4.41 1.33 -8.76
N VAL A 189 5.55 1.48 -8.10
CA VAL A 189 5.73 0.97 -6.74
C VAL A 189 5.46 2.08 -5.73
N VAL A 190 4.55 1.81 -4.79
CA VAL A 190 4.09 2.77 -3.78
C VAL A 190 4.28 2.22 -2.37
N THR A 191 4.25 3.13 -1.40
CA THR A 191 4.25 2.80 0.01
C THR A 191 2.85 2.89 0.60
N ALA A 192 2.56 2.06 1.58
CA ALA A 192 1.36 2.17 2.40
C ALA A 192 1.73 2.70 3.79
N GLY A 193 0.79 3.40 4.41
CA GLY A 193 0.88 3.80 5.81
C GLY A 193 -0.49 3.76 6.47
N ALA A 194 -0.52 3.54 7.78
CA ALA A 194 -1.74 3.71 8.56
C ALA A 194 -1.50 4.19 10.00
N THR A 195 -2.49 4.90 10.55
CA THR A 195 -2.66 5.13 11.99
C THR A 195 -3.87 4.36 12.47
N ILE A 196 -3.63 3.46 13.42
CA ILE A 196 -4.60 2.48 13.92
C ILE A 196 -4.51 2.44 15.45
N PRO A 197 -5.59 2.77 16.17
CA PRO A 197 -6.69 3.63 15.74
C PRO A 197 -6.22 5.08 15.55
N PHE A 198 -6.94 5.84 14.72
CA PHE A 198 -6.75 7.28 14.61
C PHE A 198 -7.30 8.00 15.87
N PRO A 199 -6.53 8.92 16.50
CA PRO A 199 -7.02 9.65 17.65
C PRO A 199 -8.27 10.43 17.31
N SER A 200 -9.32 10.29 18.12
CA SER A 200 -10.64 10.84 17.83
C SER A 200 -11.23 11.62 18.99
N GLY A 201 -10.46 11.91 20.03
CA GLY A 201 -10.93 12.57 21.25
C GLY A 201 -11.31 14.06 21.07
N GLN A 202 -10.84 14.71 20.00
CA GLN A 202 -11.05 16.14 19.72
C GLN A 202 -11.55 16.36 18.29
N SER A 203 -11.69 17.62 17.86
CA SER A 203 -12.01 17.93 16.47
C SER A 203 -10.86 17.49 15.54
N LEU A 204 -11.18 17.25 14.27
CA LEU A 204 -10.22 16.84 13.27
C LEU A 204 -9.10 17.89 13.09
N PRO A 205 -9.38 19.21 12.96
CA PRO A 205 -8.34 20.23 12.95
C PRO A 205 -7.39 20.17 14.16
N ASP A 206 -7.93 20.03 15.38
CA ASP A 206 -7.12 19.96 16.61
C ASP A 206 -6.20 18.73 16.60
N THR A 207 -6.76 17.58 16.22
CA THR A 207 -6.03 16.32 16.15
C THR A 207 -4.90 16.40 15.12
N LEU A 208 -5.17 16.94 13.93
CA LEU A 208 -4.17 17.09 12.88
C LEU A 208 -3.08 18.11 13.25
N MET A 209 -3.40 19.17 13.99
CA MET A 209 -2.38 20.08 14.53
C MET A 209 -1.46 19.39 15.55
N GLN A 210 -2.01 18.54 16.42
CA GLN A 210 -1.22 17.83 17.43
C GLN A 210 -0.25 16.81 16.82
N LEU A 211 -0.59 16.22 15.68
CA LEU A 211 0.33 15.37 14.91
C LEU A 211 1.53 16.16 14.36
N GLY A 212 1.42 17.49 14.25
CA GLY A 212 2.50 18.37 13.81
C GLY A 212 2.91 18.17 12.35
N GLY A 213 4.20 18.39 12.06
CA GLY A 213 4.82 18.17 10.75
C GLY A 213 5.32 16.73 10.51
N ALA A 214 5.02 15.80 11.42
CA ALA A 214 5.35 14.39 11.23
C ALA A 214 4.32 13.75 10.28
N THR A 215 4.73 12.70 9.55
CA THR A 215 3.78 11.90 8.75
C THR A 215 2.71 11.34 9.68
N PRO A 216 1.41 11.54 9.39
CA PRO A 216 0.33 11.22 10.34
C PRO A 216 0.01 9.71 10.36
N TRP A 217 0.86 8.88 9.76
CA TRP A 217 0.73 7.43 9.66
C TRP A 217 2.07 6.73 9.85
N ILE A 218 1.99 5.50 10.33
CA ILE A 218 3.15 4.60 10.47
C ILE A 218 3.34 3.86 9.15
N PRO A 219 4.57 3.79 8.61
CA PRO A 219 4.84 3.11 7.35
C PRO A 219 4.60 1.60 7.45
N LEU A 220 4.02 1.02 6.42
CA LEU A 220 3.68 -0.42 6.34
C LEU A 220 4.33 -1.09 5.14
N SER A 221 5.47 -0.58 4.66
CA SER A 221 6.14 -1.06 3.44
C SER A 221 7.63 -1.34 3.62
N ALA A 222 8.10 -1.55 4.86
CA ALA A 222 9.51 -1.82 5.18
C ALA A 222 10.50 -0.80 4.57
N CYS A 223 10.11 0.47 4.61
CA CYS A 223 10.89 1.58 4.04
C CYS A 223 11.69 2.38 5.09
N GLY A 224 11.80 1.87 6.32
CA GLY A 224 12.43 2.59 7.43
C GLY A 224 11.71 3.89 7.81
N ASP A 225 12.45 4.81 8.43
CA ASP A 225 11.96 6.13 8.85
C ASP A 225 11.66 7.02 7.62
N PRO A 226 10.42 7.53 7.47
CA PRO A 226 10.09 8.44 6.38
C PRO A 226 10.67 9.86 6.54
N SER A 227 11.44 10.14 7.59
CA SER A 227 12.03 11.48 7.82
C SER A 227 12.82 11.98 6.61
N GLY A 228 12.43 13.17 6.11
CA GLY A 228 13.02 13.78 4.92
C GLY A 228 12.60 13.18 3.57
N ALA A 229 11.71 12.18 3.56
CA ALA A 229 11.16 11.65 2.32
C ALA A 229 10.16 12.64 1.69
N ARG A 230 10.24 12.80 0.37
CA ARG A 230 9.30 13.62 -0.41
C ARG A 230 8.16 12.75 -0.90
N CYS A 231 6.93 13.27 -0.84
CA CYS A 231 5.76 12.67 -1.45
C CYS A 231 5.49 13.35 -2.80
N PHE A 232 5.23 12.56 -3.83
CA PHE A 232 4.92 13.04 -5.18
C PHE A 232 3.43 12.91 -5.51
N ALA A 233 2.82 11.82 -5.04
CA ALA A 233 1.40 11.56 -5.17
C ALA A 233 0.91 10.76 -3.96
N GLN A 234 -0.33 11.00 -3.52
CA GLN A 234 -0.93 10.28 -2.41
C GLN A 234 -2.45 10.09 -2.56
N SER A 235 -2.93 8.94 -2.11
CA SER A 235 -4.34 8.65 -1.88
C SER A 235 -4.54 8.38 -0.41
N VAL A 236 -5.37 9.20 0.24
CA VAL A 236 -5.53 9.21 1.69
C VAL A 236 -6.99 8.97 2.04
N VAL A 237 -7.22 8.13 3.04
CA VAL A 237 -8.57 7.78 3.53
C VAL A 237 -8.59 7.89 5.05
N LEU A 238 -9.45 8.77 5.56
CA LEU A 238 -9.78 8.84 6.97
C LEU A 238 -11.20 8.35 7.18
N ARG A 239 -11.40 7.38 8.07
CA ARG A 239 -12.71 6.80 8.33
C ARG A 239 -13.02 6.64 9.81
N GLY A 240 -14.30 6.64 10.15
CA GLY A 240 -14.78 6.36 11.51
C GLY A 240 -14.81 7.57 12.44
N LEU A 241 -14.76 8.79 11.91
CA LEU A 241 -14.94 10.02 12.68
C LEU A 241 -16.38 10.49 12.61
N ASP A 242 -16.94 10.81 13.78
CA ASP A 242 -18.25 11.46 13.89
C ASP A 242 -18.26 12.80 13.15
N ARG A 243 -19.33 13.06 12.40
CA ARG A 243 -19.56 14.30 11.65
C ARG A 243 -19.43 15.53 12.55
N ALA A 244 -19.85 15.43 13.83
CA ALA A 244 -19.74 16.54 14.78
C ALA A 244 -18.29 16.96 15.07
N ARG A 245 -17.31 16.10 14.77
CA ARG A 245 -15.87 16.32 14.99
C ARG A 245 -15.10 16.66 13.71
N HIS A 246 -15.75 16.69 12.55
CA HIS A 246 -15.09 16.94 11.26
C HIS A 246 -14.53 18.36 11.14
N THR A 247 -15.19 19.33 11.77
CA THR A 247 -14.78 20.73 11.80
C THR A 247 -14.70 21.21 13.25
N SER A 248 -14.07 22.37 13.45
CA SER A 248 -13.98 22.96 14.78
C SER A 248 -15.27 23.74 15.11
N GLN A 249 -15.73 23.63 16.36
CA GLN A 249 -16.86 24.38 16.89
C GLN A 249 -16.36 25.53 17.76
N LEU A 250 -15.61 26.45 17.14
CA LEU A 250 -15.08 27.62 17.85
C LEU A 250 -16.18 28.63 18.14
N THR A 251 -16.12 29.25 19.33
CA THR A 251 -17.04 30.34 19.68
C THR A 251 -16.77 31.55 18.78
N PRO A 252 -17.82 32.22 18.27
CA PRO A 252 -17.63 33.42 17.44
C PRO A 252 -16.76 34.46 18.15
N GLY A 253 -15.70 34.93 17.48
CA GLY A 253 -14.76 35.91 18.02
C GLY A 253 -13.47 35.33 18.61
N THR A 254 -13.34 34.01 18.76
CA THR A 254 -12.04 33.40 19.10
C THR A 254 -11.08 33.44 17.91
N PRO A 255 -9.80 33.77 18.10
CA PRO A 255 -8.81 33.69 17.04
C PRO A 255 -8.64 32.25 16.57
N LEU A 256 -8.51 32.06 15.25
CA LEU A 256 -8.33 30.74 14.65
C LEU A 256 -6.95 30.17 15.00
N PRO A 257 -6.86 28.98 15.64
CA PRO A 257 -5.59 28.36 15.99
C PRO A 257 -4.73 27.99 14.77
N SER A 258 -5.38 27.61 13.66
CA SER A 258 -4.72 27.36 12.38
C SER A 258 -5.69 27.51 11.21
N PRO A 259 -5.17 27.55 9.97
CA PRO A 259 -6.02 27.62 8.78
C PRO A 259 -6.99 26.44 8.64
N LEU A 260 -6.69 25.28 9.25
CA LEU A 260 -7.59 24.11 9.27
C LEU A 260 -8.89 24.37 10.03
N HIS A 261 -8.89 25.33 10.96
CA HIS A 261 -10.07 25.69 11.74
C HIS A 261 -11.04 26.60 10.98
N ALA A 262 -10.62 27.10 9.81
CA ALA A 262 -11.45 27.94 8.94
C ALA A 262 -12.28 27.12 7.93
N CYS A 263 -11.98 25.84 7.76
CA CYS A 263 -12.65 24.97 6.78
C CYS A 263 -14.14 24.76 7.14
N ALA A 264 -15.00 24.72 6.12
CA ALA A 264 -16.43 24.52 6.29
C ALA A 264 -16.80 23.03 6.38
N THR A 265 -15.98 22.14 5.82
CA THR A 265 -16.21 20.69 5.78
C THR A 265 -14.99 19.89 6.23
N GLY A 266 -15.19 18.65 6.69
CA GLY A 266 -14.07 17.78 7.09
C GLY A 266 -13.19 17.36 5.90
N GLU A 267 -13.77 17.27 4.71
CA GLU A 267 -13.06 17.03 3.46
C GLU A 267 -12.11 18.19 3.14
N GLU A 268 -12.55 19.44 3.32
CA GLU A 268 -11.69 20.63 3.20
C GLU A 268 -10.57 20.63 4.26
N VAL A 269 -10.88 20.26 5.51
CA VAL A 269 -9.87 20.13 6.58
C VAL A 269 -8.77 19.15 6.15
N LEU A 270 -9.17 17.97 5.67
CA LEU A 270 -8.23 16.92 5.27
C LEU A 270 -7.42 17.35 4.03
N ALA A 271 -8.07 17.91 3.01
CA ALA A 271 -7.40 18.39 1.81
C ALA A 271 -6.39 19.51 2.12
N GLN A 272 -6.78 20.48 2.96
CA GLN A 272 -5.92 21.58 3.37
C GLN A 272 -4.75 21.12 4.22
N TYR A 273 -4.95 20.15 5.11
CA TYR A 273 -3.86 19.54 5.89
C TYR A 273 -2.84 18.86 4.96
N LEU A 274 -3.30 18.04 4.01
CA LEU A 274 -2.41 17.37 3.05
C LEU A 274 -1.64 18.37 2.19
N GLN A 275 -2.28 19.46 1.76
CA GLN A 275 -1.64 20.53 1.02
C GLN A 275 -0.58 21.27 1.84
N GLN A 276 -0.81 21.48 3.15
CA GLN A 276 0.18 22.09 4.03
C GLN A 276 1.40 21.19 4.25
N GLN A 277 1.18 19.88 4.40
CA GLN A 277 2.27 18.92 4.61
C GLN A 277 3.09 18.65 3.35
N GLN A 278 2.42 18.57 2.19
CA GLN A 278 3.06 18.23 0.91
C GLN A 278 2.51 19.13 -0.22
N PRO A 279 2.93 20.41 -0.30
CA PRO A 279 2.36 21.39 -1.22
C PRO A 279 2.46 21.03 -2.70
N THR A 280 3.45 20.20 -3.06
CA THR A 280 3.72 19.79 -4.44
C THR A 280 3.13 18.43 -4.79
N ALA A 281 2.56 17.70 -3.82
CA ALA A 281 2.08 16.34 -4.06
C ALA A 281 0.67 16.34 -4.65
N LEU A 282 0.49 15.56 -5.71
CA LEU A 282 -0.84 15.24 -6.22
C LEU A 282 -1.61 14.45 -5.15
N SER A 283 -2.71 15.00 -4.64
CA SER A 283 -3.40 14.42 -3.48
C SER A 283 -4.85 14.11 -3.79
N SER A 284 -5.27 12.89 -3.44
CA SER A 284 -6.68 12.49 -3.37
C SER A 284 -7.00 12.13 -1.92
N SER A 285 -8.13 12.61 -1.40
CA SER A 285 -8.50 12.41 0.00
C SER A 285 -9.98 12.08 0.17
N HIS A 286 -10.29 11.12 1.03
CA HIS A 286 -11.65 10.69 1.32
C HIS A 286 -11.89 10.67 2.84
N LEU A 287 -13.00 11.27 3.27
CA LEU A 287 -13.46 11.23 4.66
C LEU A 287 -14.74 10.41 4.75
N LEU A 288 -14.75 9.39 5.62
CA LEU A 288 -15.88 8.48 5.78
C LEU A 288 -16.38 8.45 7.23
N LEU A 289 -17.70 8.39 7.38
CA LEU A 289 -18.34 8.17 8.68
C LEU A 289 -18.19 6.71 9.14
N THR A 290 -18.19 5.75 8.22
CA THR A 290 -18.18 4.32 8.55
C THR A 290 -16.81 3.88 9.12
N PRO A 291 -16.72 3.46 10.39
CA PRO A 291 -15.45 3.03 10.99
C PRO A 291 -15.00 1.67 10.44
N CYS A 292 -13.74 1.30 10.69
CA CYS A 292 -13.23 -0.04 10.38
C CYS A 292 -13.74 -1.04 11.43
N LYS A 293 -14.33 -2.16 11.01
CA LYS A 293 -14.80 -3.20 11.93
C LYS A 293 -13.63 -4.04 12.42
N VAL A 294 -13.57 -4.30 13.72
CA VAL A 294 -12.53 -5.11 14.39
C VAL A 294 -13.16 -6.18 15.28
N VAL A 295 -14.17 -6.85 14.72
CA VAL A 295 -14.90 -7.94 15.39
C VAL A 295 -14.15 -9.28 15.25
N PRO A 296 -14.38 -10.27 16.13
CA PRO A 296 -13.79 -11.60 15.99
C PRO A 296 -13.97 -12.16 14.56
N PRO A 297 -12.93 -12.78 13.96
CA PRO A 297 -11.69 -13.27 14.59
C PRO A 297 -10.55 -12.26 14.73
N TYR A 298 -10.80 -10.93 14.62
CA TYR A 298 -9.76 -9.92 14.81
C TYR A 298 -9.05 -10.05 16.18
N PRO A 299 -7.71 -10.12 16.22
CA PRO A 299 -6.96 -10.26 17.47
C PRO A 299 -7.14 -9.03 18.36
N ARG A 300 -7.08 -9.22 19.68
CA ARG A 300 -7.23 -8.13 20.65
C ARG A 300 -5.93 -7.34 20.76
N LEU A 301 -5.66 -6.48 19.78
CA LEU A 301 -4.43 -5.68 19.67
C LEU A 301 -4.56 -4.30 20.33
N LEU A 302 -5.77 -3.77 20.46
CA LEU A 302 -6.00 -2.40 20.90
C LEU A 302 -5.70 -2.25 22.40
N SER A 303 -4.95 -1.19 22.75
CA SER A 303 -4.91 -0.68 24.12
C SER A 303 -6.30 -0.14 24.54
N SER A 304 -6.49 0.21 25.82
CA SER A 304 -7.75 0.72 26.39
C SER A 304 -8.56 1.61 25.44
N CYS A 305 -9.58 1.00 24.81
CA CYS A 305 -10.41 1.61 23.80
C CYS A 305 -11.87 1.39 24.17
N SER A 306 -12.70 2.43 24.05
CA SER A 306 -14.14 2.29 24.26
C SER A 306 -14.76 1.32 23.24
N GLN A 307 -15.99 0.85 23.51
CA GLN A 307 -16.72 0.00 22.56
C GLN A 307 -16.86 0.61 21.15
N LEU A 308 -16.83 1.95 21.06
CA LEU A 308 -16.91 2.74 19.82
C LEU A 308 -15.56 3.03 19.15
N GLY A 309 -14.45 2.50 19.68
CA GLY A 309 -13.13 2.70 19.07
C GLY A 309 -12.44 4.01 19.45
N LEU A 310 -13.02 4.77 20.40
CA LEU A 310 -12.39 5.99 20.92
C LEU A 310 -11.30 5.62 21.94
N LEU A 311 -10.12 6.19 21.75
CA LEU A 311 -9.02 6.12 22.73
C LEU A 311 -9.48 6.71 24.07
N THR A 312 -9.18 6.02 25.17
CA THR A 312 -9.58 6.45 26.52
C THR A 312 -8.40 6.26 27.47
N ASP A 313 -8.14 7.23 28.36
CA ASP A 313 -7.13 7.11 29.43
C ASP A 313 -7.59 6.19 30.59
N ALA A 314 -8.81 5.65 30.51
CA ALA A 314 -9.37 4.74 31.49
C ALA A 314 -8.75 3.32 31.35
N PRO A 315 -8.69 2.54 32.45
CA PRO A 315 -8.20 1.16 32.39
C PRO A 315 -9.00 0.33 31.36
N PRO A 316 -8.36 -0.65 30.70
CA PRO A 316 -8.96 -1.41 29.62
C PRO A 316 -10.27 -2.06 30.09
N THR A 317 -11.38 -1.62 29.51
CA THR A 317 -12.69 -2.21 29.75
C THR A 317 -12.71 -3.60 29.12
N ARG A 318 -13.30 -4.60 29.79
CA ARG A 318 -13.34 -6.00 29.29
C ARG A 318 -14.06 -6.18 27.93
N ALA A 319 -14.77 -5.16 27.46
CA ALA A 319 -15.45 -5.16 26.17
C ALA A 319 -14.48 -4.76 25.06
N ALA A 320 -14.23 -5.66 24.11
CA ALA A 320 -13.45 -5.33 22.92
C ALA A 320 -14.16 -4.26 22.08
N ALA A 321 -13.42 -3.28 21.54
CA ALA A 321 -13.95 -2.35 20.57
C ALA A 321 -14.50 -3.12 19.36
N ALA A 322 -15.70 -2.78 18.90
CA ALA A 322 -16.30 -3.44 17.73
C ALA A 322 -15.84 -2.78 16.41
N SER A 323 -15.45 -1.52 16.48
CA SER A 323 -14.99 -0.73 15.36
C SER A 323 -14.02 0.35 15.81
N ILE A 324 -13.14 0.79 14.91
CA ILE A 324 -12.14 1.83 15.17
C ILE A 324 -12.04 2.85 14.03
N PRO A 325 -11.70 4.11 14.33
CA PRO A 325 -11.29 5.06 13.31
C PRO A 325 -9.91 4.69 12.78
N VAL A 326 -9.70 4.83 11.47
CA VAL A 326 -8.42 4.50 10.81
C VAL A 326 -8.07 5.59 9.83
N PHE A 327 -6.80 5.98 9.81
CA PHE A 327 -6.24 6.89 8.82
C PHE A 327 -5.23 6.14 7.98
N GLY A 328 -5.52 5.90 6.70
CA GLY A 328 -4.68 5.13 5.79
C GLY A 328 -4.22 5.96 4.59
N ALA A 329 -3.03 5.65 4.08
CA ALA A 329 -2.48 6.31 2.90
C ALA A 329 -1.74 5.34 1.99
N LEU A 330 -1.83 5.61 0.69
CA LEU A 330 -0.92 5.12 -0.35
C LEU A 330 -0.13 6.29 -0.89
N CYS A 331 1.19 6.17 -0.95
CA CYS A 331 2.07 7.26 -1.33
C CYS A 331 3.11 6.81 -2.36
N SER A 332 3.22 7.59 -3.43
CA SER A 332 4.42 7.61 -4.27
C SER A 332 5.42 8.54 -3.59
N SER A 333 6.51 7.98 -3.07
CA SER A 333 7.45 8.70 -2.22
C SER A 333 8.90 8.27 -2.42
N SER A 334 9.83 9.16 -2.07
CA SER A 334 11.26 8.87 -2.15
C SER A 334 11.77 7.94 -1.04
N SER A 335 10.95 7.64 -0.02
CA SER A 335 11.30 6.64 1.03
C SER A 335 11.55 5.26 0.41
N LEU A 336 10.77 4.90 -0.60
CA LEU A 336 10.91 3.62 -1.28
C LEU A 336 12.23 3.51 -2.07
N HIS A 337 12.77 4.63 -2.57
CA HIS A 337 14.08 4.66 -3.22
C HIS A 337 15.17 4.12 -2.30
N GLN A 338 15.13 4.51 -1.01
CA GLN A 338 16.12 4.08 -0.03
C GLN A 338 15.99 2.58 0.26
N ALA A 339 14.77 2.08 0.41
CA ALA A 339 14.48 0.67 0.66
C ALA A 339 14.90 -0.22 -0.52
N LEU A 340 14.47 0.11 -1.74
CA LEU A 340 14.82 -0.63 -2.96
C LEU A 340 16.32 -0.52 -3.29
N GLY A 341 16.93 0.65 -3.07
CA GLY A 341 18.37 0.84 -3.21
C GLY A 341 19.18 0.06 -2.16
N GLY A 342 18.65 -0.11 -0.95
CA GLY A 342 19.19 -1.02 0.07
C GLY A 342 19.16 -2.47 -0.39
N LEU A 343 17.99 -2.93 -0.84
CA LEU A 343 17.79 -4.27 -1.39
C LEU A 343 18.73 -4.55 -2.57
N ALA A 344 18.83 -3.61 -3.53
CA ALA A 344 19.71 -3.73 -4.69
C ALA A 344 21.20 -3.83 -4.30
N ARG A 345 21.66 -3.03 -3.32
CA ARG A 345 23.05 -3.09 -2.82
C ARG A 345 23.38 -4.42 -2.17
N GLU A 346 22.44 -5.02 -1.45
CA GLU A 346 22.64 -6.32 -0.84
C GLU A 346 22.63 -7.45 -1.87
N LEU A 347 21.73 -7.42 -2.84
CA LEU A 347 21.73 -8.34 -3.97
C LEU A 347 23.03 -8.29 -4.77
N ALA A 348 23.59 -7.10 -4.99
CA ALA A 348 24.86 -6.93 -5.71
C ALA A 348 26.06 -7.58 -4.99
N ARG A 349 25.94 -7.88 -3.69
CA ARG A 349 26.98 -8.60 -2.93
C ARG A 349 26.84 -10.12 -3.03
N LEU A 350 25.72 -10.63 -3.54
CA LEU A 350 25.48 -12.05 -3.71
C LEU A 350 25.97 -12.52 -5.07
N ASP A 351 26.63 -13.68 -5.08
CA ASP A 351 26.94 -14.39 -6.32
C ASP A 351 25.70 -15.15 -6.80
N LEU A 352 24.86 -14.47 -7.59
CA LEU A 352 23.59 -15.00 -8.11
C LEU A 352 23.75 -16.29 -8.94
N ARG A 353 24.96 -16.57 -9.47
CA ARG A 353 25.25 -17.81 -10.20
C ARG A 353 25.12 -19.05 -9.32
N ARG A 354 25.38 -18.91 -8.02
CA ARG A 354 25.22 -20.00 -7.03
C ARG A 354 23.75 -20.35 -6.77
N TRP A 355 22.84 -19.49 -7.21
CA TRP A 355 21.41 -19.61 -7.00
C TRP A 355 20.67 -19.87 -8.33
N ALA A 356 21.36 -20.45 -9.33
CA ALA A 356 20.80 -20.73 -10.64
C ALA A 356 19.53 -21.61 -10.59
N SER A 357 19.43 -22.51 -9.62
CA SER A 357 18.24 -23.35 -9.39
C SER A 357 16.97 -22.56 -9.01
N PHE A 358 17.09 -21.29 -8.62
CA PHE A 358 15.96 -20.41 -8.34
C PHE A 358 15.38 -19.76 -9.57
N MET A 359 16.17 -19.71 -10.65
CA MET A 359 15.83 -18.99 -11.85
C MET A 359 15.28 -19.97 -12.87
N THR A 360 14.12 -19.65 -13.41
CA THR A 360 13.72 -20.21 -14.70
C THR A 360 14.58 -19.59 -15.80
N PRO A 361 14.67 -20.17 -17.00
CA PRO A 361 15.37 -19.55 -18.14
C PRO A 361 14.88 -18.13 -18.47
N SER A 362 13.64 -17.80 -18.11
CA SER A 362 13.04 -16.45 -18.25
C SER A 362 13.54 -15.45 -17.20
N CYS A 363 14.07 -15.90 -16.06
CA CYS A 363 14.60 -15.06 -14.99
C CYS A 363 16.11 -14.83 -15.17
N GLN A 364 16.51 -13.72 -15.80
CA GLN A 364 17.93 -13.36 -15.88
C GLN A 364 18.36 -12.55 -14.65
N ALA A 365 19.17 -13.14 -13.77
CA ALA A 365 19.76 -12.47 -12.60
C ALA A 365 20.52 -11.16 -12.91
N ALA A 366 21.06 -11.01 -14.12
CA ALA A 366 21.86 -9.85 -14.50
C ALA A 366 21.05 -8.54 -14.60
N SER A 367 19.73 -8.61 -14.82
CA SER A 367 18.87 -7.42 -14.97
C SER A 367 18.24 -6.95 -13.65
N LEU A 368 18.29 -7.76 -12.58
CA LEU A 368 17.60 -7.53 -11.31
C LEU A 368 18.04 -6.23 -10.61
N VAL A 369 19.36 -6.02 -10.45
CA VAL A 369 19.90 -4.83 -9.76
C VAL A 369 19.57 -3.54 -10.53
N PRO A 370 19.78 -3.44 -11.86
CA PRO A 370 19.32 -2.31 -12.65
C PRO A 370 17.81 -2.08 -12.59
N LEU A 371 16.99 -3.14 -12.60
CA LEU A 371 15.53 -3.03 -12.57
C LEU A 371 14.99 -2.57 -11.20
N LEU A 372 15.56 -3.06 -10.10
CA LEU A 372 15.22 -2.57 -8.76
C LEU A 372 15.66 -1.11 -8.56
N THR A 373 16.85 -0.79 -9.05
CA THR A 373 17.36 0.58 -9.01
C THR A 373 16.47 1.49 -9.85
N SER A 374 16.06 1.09 -11.05
CA SER A 374 15.15 1.89 -11.87
C SER A 374 13.74 1.97 -11.28
N ALA A 375 13.24 0.93 -10.62
CA ALA A 375 11.96 0.96 -9.91
C ALA A 375 11.98 1.98 -8.75
N GLY A 376 13.12 2.13 -8.07
CA GLY A 376 13.30 3.09 -6.98
C GLY A 376 13.80 4.47 -7.38
N VAL A 377 14.48 4.64 -8.52
CA VAL A 377 15.10 5.91 -8.93
C VAL A 377 14.04 6.87 -9.45
N LEU A 378 13.71 7.84 -8.60
CA LEU A 378 13.14 9.12 -9.00
C LEU A 378 14.30 10.11 -9.04
N LEU A 379 14.88 10.33 -10.24
CA LEU A 379 15.96 11.31 -10.38
C LEU A 379 15.44 12.70 -10.00
N PRO A 380 16.24 13.54 -9.32
CA PRO A 380 15.94 14.96 -9.18
C PRO A 380 15.64 15.62 -10.54
N SER A 381 16.26 15.16 -11.63
CA SER A 381 16.03 15.64 -13.00
C SER A 381 14.64 15.31 -13.59
N CYS A 382 13.88 14.35 -13.01
CA CYS A 382 12.47 14.17 -13.38
C CYS A 382 11.63 15.40 -13.02
N TRP A 383 12.10 16.24 -12.08
CA TRP A 383 11.52 17.53 -11.74
C TRP A 383 11.75 18.57 -12.84
N GLU A 384 12.97 18.68 -13.37
CA GLU A 384 13.32 19.67 -14.41
C GLU A 384 12.64 19.39 -15.75
N MET A 385 12.48 18.12 -16.14
CA MET A 385 11.77 17.79 -17.38
C MET A 385 10.25 17.99 -17.27
N THR A 386 9.64 17.69 -16.12
CA THR A 386 8.18 17.83 -15.96
C THR A 386 7.77 19.29 -15.73
N LEU A 387 8.62 20.12 -15.12
CA LEU A 387 8.43 21.57 -15.06
C LEU A 387 8.70 22.27 -16.40
N ASN A 388 9.62 21.76 -17.22
CA ASN A 388 9.86 22.32 -18.56
C ASN A 388 8.74 22.02 -19.57
N VAL A 389 7.85 21.06 -19.29
CA VAL A 389 6.62 20.86 -20.08
C VAL A 389 5.48 21.80 -19.61
N TRP A 390 5.63 22.43 -18.45
CA TRP A 390 4.65 23.37 -17.87
C TRP A 390 5.24 24.78 -17.63
N GLY A 391 6.20 25.19 -18.47
CA GLY A 391 6.87 26.49 -18.39
C GLY A 391 6.86 27.25 -19.72
N TRP A 392 5.85 28.09 -19.91
CA TRP A 392 5.80 29.27 -20.79
C TRP A 392 5.85 29.04 -22.31
N ALA A 393 4.66 29.04 -22.92
CA ALA A 393 4.44 29.73 -24.19
C ALA A 393 3.33 30.78 -23.98
N PRO A 394 3.59 32.08 -24.15
CA PRO A 394 2.54 33.09 -24.14
C PRO A 394 1.95 33.16 -25.54
N CYS A 395 0.68 32.79 -25.74
CA CYS A 395 -0.12 33.29 -26.86
C CYS A 395 -1.62 33.03 -26.67
N SER A 396 -2.37 34.13 -26.73
CA SER A 396 -3.77 34.28 -27.16
C SER A 396 -4.87 33.46 -26.47
N TRP A 397 -5.64 34.19 -25.65
CA TRP A 397 -7.07 34.01 -25.41
C TRP A 397 -7.83 33.48 -26.64
N HIS A 398 -8.63 32.43 -26.50
CA HIS A 398 -9.95 32.30 -27.11
C HIS A 398 -10.86 31.42 -26.23
N MET A 399 -12.05 31.96 -25.99
CA MET A 399 -13.15 31.44 -25.19
C MET A 399 -14.11 30.70 -26.12
N VAL A 400 -14.44 29.43 -25.89
CA VAL A 400 -15.73 28.84 -26.33
C VAL A 400 -16.29 27.92 -25.24
N ARG A 401 -17.58 28.09 -25.01
CA ARG A 401 -18.41 27.64 -23.88
C ARG A 401 -19.24 26.41 -24.29
N ILE A 402 -19.23 25.40 -23.43
CA ILE A 402 -20.30 24.45 -22.99
C ILE A 402 -21.39 24.03 -24.00
N THR A 403 -21.66 22.72 -24.06
CA THR A 403 -23.06 22.22 -24.07
C THR A 403 -23.24 21.02 -23.12
N ARG A 404 -24.21 21.14 -22.21
CA ARG A 404 -24.88 20.02 -21.53
C ARG A 404 -25.91 19.44 -22.49
N SER A 405 -26.19 18.16 -22.36
CA SER A 405 -27.54 17.63 -22.58
C SER A 405 -27.85 16.66 -21.44
N ALA A 406 -29.00 16.87 -20.81
CA ALA A 406 -29.62 15.98 -19.84
C ALA A 406 -30.99 15.55 -20.39
N SER A 407 -31.56 14.53 -19.73
CA SER A 407 -32.85 13.84 -19.90
C SER A 407 -32.81 12.65 -20.88
N LEU A 408 -33.29 11.47 -20.51
CA LEU A 408 -34.21 11.08 -19.42
C LEU A 408 -33.60 10.16 -18.36
#